data_AF-A0A1V2ZFI3-F1
#
_entry.id   AF-A0A1V2ZFI3-F1
#
_cell.length_a   1.000
_cell.length_b   1.000
_cell.length_c   1.000
_cell.angle_alpha   90.00
_cell.angle_beta   90.00
_cell.angle_gamma   90.00
#
_symmetry.space_group_name_H-M   'P 1'
#
loop_
_entity.id
_entity.type
_entity.pdbx_description
1 polymer ?
#
loop_
_entity_poly.entity_id
_entity_poly.type
_entity_poly.pdbx_seq_one_letter_code
_entity_poly.pdbx_strand_id
1 'polypeptide(L)'
;MARTIPASGEVLRTVTCQYALTPDRRFVLSPLEEHPDIIVGLGAGHAFKFTPTIGRVLAELALDGSSTEDVAAFGVRPPVAVPVLG
;
A
#
# COMPACT_ATOMS: atom_id res chain seq x y z
N MET A 1 9.73 19.12 -17.68
CA MET A 1 11.08 18.52 -17.59
C MET A 1 12.18 19.48 -17.99
N ALA A 2 12.11 20.14 -19.15
CA ALA A 2 13.16 21.02 -19.67
C ALA A 2 13.75 22.07 -18.69
N ARG A 3 12.95 22.61 -17.76
CA ARG A 3 13.43 23.55 -16.71
C ARG A 3 14.38 22.90 -15.70
N THR A 4 14.19 21.63 -15.38
CA THR A 4 14.98 20.88 -14.38
C THR A 4 16.04 20.01 -15.05
N ILE A 5 15.71 19.42 -16.20
CA ILE A 5 16.57 18.55 -16.99
C ILE A 5 16.61 19.14 -18.41
N PRO A 6 17.62 19.97 -18.74
CA PRO A 6 17.81 20.48 -20.09
C PRO A 6 17.97 19.35 -21.11
N ALA A 7 17.57 19.58 -22.37
CA ALA A 7 17.64 18.59 -23.45
C ALA A 7 16.94 17.24 -23.16
N SER A 8 15.85 17.24 -22.39
CA SER A 8 15.12 16.03 -21.98
C SER A 8 14.38 15.26 -23.09
N GLY A 9 14.51 15.69 -24.35
CA GLY A 9 13.79 15.11 -25.48
C GLY A 9 12.28 15.39 -25.46
N GLU A 10 11.58 14.77 -26.42
CA GLU A 10 10.13 14.85 -26.60
C GLU A 10 9.39 13.85 -25.67
N VAL A 11 8.17 14.20 -25.27
CA VAL A 11 7.28 13.29 -24.51
C VAL A 11 6.76 12.21 -25.44
N LEU A 12 7.24 10.97 -25.25
CA LEU A 12 6.80 9.83 -26.07
C LEU A 12 5.47 9.22 -25.59
N ARG A 13 5.19 9.26 -24.29
CA ARG A 13 4.00 8.66 -23.68
C ARG A 13 3.67 9.29 -22.34
N THR A 14 2.37 9.41 -22.05
CA THR A 14 1.83 9.78 -20.74
C THR A 14 0.93 8.66 -20.22
N VAL A 15 1.03 8.35 -18.93
CA VAL A 15 0.18 7.35 -18.25
C VAL A 15 -0.31 7.93 -16.93
N THR A 16 -1.61 7.83 -16.69
CA THR A 16 -2.22 8.18 -15.40
C THR A 16 -2.29 6.93 -14.52
N CYS A 17 -1.79 7.02 -13.30
CA CYS A 17 -1.87 5.97 -12.28
C CYS A 17 -2.82 6.40 -11.14
N GLN A 18 -3.21 5.45 -10.28
CA GLN A 18 -4.06 5.69 -9.12
C GLN A 18 -3.36 5.27 -7.84
N TYR A 19 -3.51 6.07 -6.78
CA TYR A 19 -3.07 5.73 -5.43
C TYR A 19 -4.27 5.58 -4.50
N ALA A 20 -4.37 4.43 -3.84
CA ALA A 20 -5.22 4.23 -2.68
C ALA A 20 -4.38 4.50 -1.42
N LEU A 21 -4.68 5.59 -0.71
CA LEU A 21 -3.89 6.08 0.42
C LEU A 21 -4.65 5.92 1.73
N THR A 22 -3.97 5.44 2.78
CA THR A 22 -4.41 5.68 4.16
C THR A 22 -4.08 7.13 4.55
N PRO A 23 -4.75 7.71 5.57
CA PRO A 23 -4.46 9.08 6.02
C PRO A 23 -2.99 9.36 6.34
N ASP A 24 -2.26 8.35 6.82
CA ASP A 24 -0.84 8.42 7.17
C ASP A 24 0.09 7.73 6.16
N ARG A 25 -0.44 7.28 5.02
CA ARG A 25 0.31 6.68 3.91
C ARG A 25 1.10 5.41 4.28
N ARG A 26 0.66 4.68 5.31
CA ARG A 26 1.23 3.39 5.71
C ARG A 26 0.54 2.22 5.01
N PHE A 27 1.24 1.09 4.92
CA PHE A 27 0.65 -0.15 4.44
C PHE A 27 -0.41 -0.68 5.42
N VAL A 28 -1.30 -1.50 4.88
CA VAL A 28 -2.16 -2.40 5.66
C VAL A 28 -1.88 -3.81 5.18
N LEU A 29 -1.40 -4.68 6.06
CA LEU A 29 -1.01 -6.06 5.82
C LEU A 29 -1.48 -6.90 7.02
N SER A 30 -2.79 -7.06 7.17
CA SER A 30 -3.35 -7.76 8.33
C SER A 30 -4.71 -8.39 8.06
N PRO A 31 -5.14 -9.38 8.87
CA PRO A 31 -6.53 -9.78 8.94
C PRO A 31 -7.43 -8.63 9.44
N LEU A 32 -8.73 -8.73 9.14
CA LEU A 32 -9.76 -7.88 9.76
C LEU A 32 -10.09 -8.39 11.17
N GLU A 33 -10.34 -7.48 12.10
CA GLU A 33 -10.66 -7.85 13.50
C GLU A 33 -11.98 -8.65 13.60
N GLU A 34 -13.03 -8.21 12.91
CA GLU A 34 -14.35 -8.86 12.92
C GLU A 34 -14.41 -10.11 12.02
N HIS A 35 -13.49 -10.19 11.04
CA HIS A 35 -13.42 -11.28 10.07
C HIS A 35 -11.96 -11.74 9.87
N PRO A 36 -11.39 -12.51 10.82
CA PRO A 36 -9.98 -12.89 10.78
C PRO A 36 -9.56 -13.66 9.52
N ASP A 37 -10.50 -14.35 8.86
CA ASP A 37 -10.25 -15.08 7.61
C ASP A 37 -10.12 -14.16 6.37
N ILE A 38 -10.34 -12.86 6.54
CA ILE A 38 -10.21 -11.85 5.47
C ILE A 38 -8.96 -11.02 5.72
N ILE A 39 -7.98 -11.15 4.83
CA ILE A 39 -6.70 -10.43 4.90
C ILE A 39 -6.71 -9.25 3.93
N VAL A 40 -6.31 -8.09 4.43
CA VAL A 40 -6.19 -6.85 3.66
C VAL A 40 -4.74 -6.59 3.30
N GLY A 41 -4.48 -6.40 2.00
CA GLY A 41 -3.22 -5.90 1.46
C GLY A 41 -3.41 -4.56 0.77
N LEU A 42 -2.98 -3.46 1.39
CA LEU A 42 -3.05 -2.10 0.85
C LEU A 42 -1.66 -1.46 0.79
N GLY A 43 -1.27 -1.03 -0.42
CA GLY A 43 0.10 -0.62 -0.72
C GLY A 43 0.42 0.89 -0.68
N ALA A 44 -0.55 1.74 -0.32
CA ALA A 44 -0.37 3.18 -0.09
C ALA A 44 0.35 3.97 -1.21
N GLY A 45 0.28 3.52 -2.47
CA GLY A 45 0.92 4.17 -3.61
C GLY A 45 2.45 4.02 -3.70
N HIS A 46 3.08 3.25 -2.79
CA HIS A 46 4.54 3.07 -2.78
C HIS A 46 5.02 1.63 -2.54
N ALA A 47 4.09 0.68 -2.57
CA ALA A 47 4.36 -0.74 -2.35
C ALA A 47 5.08 -1.47 -3.49
N PHE A 48 5.14 -0.92 -4.71
CA PHE A 48 5.64 -1.68 -5.88
C PHE A 48 7.06 -2.24 -5.67
N LYS A 49 7.93 -1.50 -4.98
CA LYS A 49 9.30 -1.94 -4.67
C LYS A 49 9.38 -3.09 -3.65
N PHE A 50 8.27 -3.36 -2.95
CA PHE A 50 8.15 -4.39 -1.91
C PHE A 50 7.23 -5.54 -2.34
N THR A 51 6.70 -5.54 -3.56
CA THR A 51 5.68 -6.50 -4.01
C THR A 51 6.08 -7.96 -3.76
N PRO A 52 7.33 -8.41 -4.00
CA PRO A 52 7.73 -9.78 -3.69
C PRO A 52 7.57 -10.13 -2.20
N THR A 53 8.05 -9.26 -1.31
CA THR A 53 7.94 -9.45 0.15
C THR A 53 6.49 -9.38 0.62
N ILE A 54 5.75 -8.37 0.17
CA ILE A 54 4.33 -8.20 0.53
C ILE A 54 3.51 -9.42 0.06
N GLY A 55 3.75 -9.92 -1.15
CA GLY A 55 3.06 -11.11 -1.66
C GLY A 55 3.31 -12.35 -0.80
N ARG A 56 4.56 -12.56 -0.36
CA ARG A 56 4.91 -13.65 0.55
C ARG A 56 4.23 -13.49 1.92
N VAL A 57 4.31 -12.31 2.52
CA VAL A 57 3.64 -12.02 3.81
C VAL A 57 2.15 -12.32 3.73
N LEU A 58 1.46 -11.85 2.68
CA LEU A 58 0.02 -12.09 2.53
C LEU A 58 -0.30 -13.57 2.32
N ALA A 59 0.57 -14.32 1.63
CA ALA A 59 0.43 -15.76 1.46
C ALA A 59 0.64 -16.52 2.78
N GLU A 60 1.69 -16.20 3.54
CA GLU A 60 1.96 -16.79 4.86
C GLU A 60 0.81 -16.51 5.84
N LEU A 61 0.31 -15.26 5.88
CA LEU A 61 -0.87 -14.92 6.68
C LEU A 61 -2.11 -15.74 6.28
N ALA A 62 -2.32 -15.99 4.99
CA ALA A 62 -3.48 -16.72 4.47
C ALA A 62 -3.40 -18.24 4.72
N LEU A 63 -2.20 -18.81 4.71
CA LEU A 63 -2.00 -20.25 4.86
C LEU A 63 -1.75 -20.66 6.32
N ASP A 64 -0.95 -19.87 7.03
CA ASP A 64 -0.38 -20.22 8.32
C ASP A 64 -0.90 -19.33 9.46
N GLY A 65 -1.69 -18.29 9.15
CA GLY A 65 -2.21 -17.34 10.13
C GLY A 65 -1.14 -16.41 10.74
N SER A 66 0.11 -16.50 10.27
CA SER A 66 1.23 -15.70 10.73
C SER A 66 2.24 -15.51 9.60
N SER A 67 3.16 -14.56 9.77
CA SER A 67 4.22 -14.28 8.81
C SER A 67 5.58 -14.34 9.52
N THR A 68 6.59 -14.77 8.78
CA THR A 68 7.99 -14.78 9.22
C THR A 68 8.60 -13.38 9.30
N GLU A 69 8.06 -12.43 8.53
CA GLU A 69 8.39 -11.00 8.64
C GLU A 69 7.57 -10.34 9.75
N ASP A 70 8.20 -9.43 10.51
CA ASP A 70 7.49 -8.57 11.46
C ASP A 70 6.71 -7.47 10.73
N VAL A 71 5.40 -7.67 10.64
CA VAL A 71 4.46 -6.73 10.02
C VAL A 71 3.44 -6.19 11.02
N ALA A 72 3.67 -6.33 12.33
CA ALA A 72 2.73 -5.92 13.36
C ALA A 72 2.37 -4.42 13.29
N ALA A 73 3.31 -3.59 12.82
CA ALA A 73 3.09 -2.17 12.61
C ALA A 73 2.07 -1.84 11.49
N PHE A 74 1.77 -2.78 10.60
CA PHE A 74 0.93 -2.61 9.41
C PHE A 74 -0.50 -3.17 9.58
N GLY A 75 -1.03 -3.13 10.80
CA GLY A 75 -2.43 -3.48 11.08
C GLY A 75 -3.45 -2.51 10.48
N VAL A 76 -4.64 -3.04 10.18
CA VAL A 76 -5.86 -2.22 10.05
C VAL A 76 -6.00 -1.40 11.33
N ARG A 77 -6.25 -0.11 11.18
CA ARG A 77 -6.50 0.78 12.32
C ARG A 77 -7.91 1.32 12.27
N PRO A 78 -8.47 1.70 13.43
CA PRO A 78 -9.74 2.38 13.48
C PRO A 78 -9.73 3.59 12.54
N PRO A 79 -10.87 3.89 11.88
CA PRO A 79 -10.97 5.05 11.02
C PRO A 79 -10.63 6.31 11.81
N VAL A 80 -9.63 7.05 11.35
CA VAL A 80 -9.37 8.41 11.82
C VAL A 80 -10.44 9.29 11.18
N ALA A 81 -11.15 10.10 11.97
CA ALA A 81 -12.13 11.03 11.45
C ALA A 81 -11.50 11.90 10.35
N VAL A 82 -11.91 11.69 9.10
CA VAL A 82 -11.49 12.55 7.98
C VAL A 82 -12.47 13.73 8.00
N PRO A 83 -11.99 14.98 8.15
CA PRO A 83 -12.87 16.13 8.01
C PRO A 83 -13.44 16.09 6.59
N VAL A 84 -14.77 15.97 6.48
CA VAL A 84 -15.44 16.19 5.20
C VAL A 84 -15.24 17.66 4.86
N LEU A 85 -14.48 17.93 3.80
CA LEU A 85 -14.40 19.27 3.22
C LEU A 85 -15.77 19.54 2.56
N GLY A 86 -16.61 20.29 3.26
CA GLY A 86 -17.80 20.93 2.71
C GLY A 86 -17.45 22.19 1.93
#